data_AF-A0A250JXF6-F1
#
_entry.id   AF-A0A250JXF6-F1
#
_cell.length_a   1.000
_cell.length_b   1.000
_cell.length_c   1.000
_cell.angle_alpha   90.00
_cell.angle_beta   90.00
_cell.angle_gamma   90.00
#
_symmetry.space_group_name_H-M   'P 1'
#
loop_
_entity.id
_entity.type
_entity.pdbx_description
1 polymer ?
#
loop_
_entity_poly.entity_id
_entity_poly.type
_entity_poly.pdbx_seq_one_letter_code
_entity_poly.pdbx_strand_id
1 'polypeptide(L)' 'MGAESFERFRLRVLEDVTLQDALRDTPDTAAFVARAIELGAAHGCDFTAEDLHEAMRAARRAWRERWI' A
#
# COMPACT_ATOMS: atom_id res chain seq x y z
N MET A 1 2.78 4.66 -14.12
CA MET A 1 1.77 3.56 -14.16
C MET A 1 1.63 2.82 -12.83
N GLY A 2 2.60 2.87 -11.90
CA GLY A 2 2.46 2.21 -10.58
C GLY A 2 1.52 2.94 -9.60
N ALA A 3 1.43 4.27 -9.65
CA ALA A 3 0.56 5.05 -8.75
C ALA A 3 -0.94 4.72 -8.90
N GLU A 4 -1.44 4.54 -10.12
CA GLU A 4 -2.85 4.16 -10.36
C GLU A 4 -3.16 2.72 -9.94
N SER A 5 -2.23 1.78 -10.17
CA SER A 5 -2.34 0.41 -9.68
C SER A 5 -2.38 0.36 -8.15
N PHE A 6 -1.52 1.16 -7.51
CA PHE A 6 -1.51 1.29 -6.06
C PHE A 6 -2.81 1.92 -5.52
N GLU A 7 -3.35 2.95 -6.19
CA GLU A 7 -4.63 3.56 -5.79
C GLU A 7 -5.79 2.57 -5.88
N ARG A 8 -5.87 1.77 -6.96
CA ARG A 8 -6.85 0.67 -7.07
C ARG A 8 -6.69 -0.35 -5.96
N PHE A 9 -5.45 -0.78 -5.68
CA PHE A 9 -5.17 -1.69 -4.58
C PHE A 9 -5.59 -1.09 -3.23
N ARG A 10 -5.30 0.18 -2.99
CA ARG A 10 -5.69 0.90 -1.77
C ARG A 10 -7.20 0.95 -1.58
N LEU A 11 -7.96 1.28 -2.61
CA LEU A 11 -9.42 1.24 -2.57
C LEU A 11 -9.93 -0.17 -2.25
N ARG A 12 -9.37 -1.18 -2.92
CA ARG A 12 -9.74 -2.58 -2.67
C ARG A 12 -9.44 -3.01 -1.23
N VAL A 13 -8.28 -2.64 -0.69
CA VAL A 13 -7.93 -2.88 0.71
C VAL A 13 -8.93 -2.17 1.64
N LEU A 14 -9.36 -0.95 1.34
CA LEU A 14 -10.36 -0.25 2.15
C LEU A 14 -11.74 -0.92 2.12
N GLU A 15 -12.10 -1.57 1.02
CA GLU A 15 -13.37 -2.29 0.86
C GLU A 15 -13.33 -3.73 1.41
N ASP A 16 -12.16 -4.37 1.48
CA ASP A 16 -12.02 -5.78 1.86
C ASP A 16 -11.33 -5.94 3.23
N VAL A 17 -12.11 -6.30 4.24
CA VAL A 17 -11.59 -6.45 5.61
C VAL A 17 -10.50 -7.52 5.73
N THR A 18 -10.56 -8.55 4.88
CA THR A 18 -9.57 -9.64 4.86
C THR A 18 -8.20 -9.13 4.43
N LEU A 19 -8.16 -8.24 3.44
CA LEU A 19 -6.93 -7.59 2.99
C LEU A 19 -6.38 -6.63 4.05
N GLN A 20 -7.25 -5.93 4.76
CA GLN A 20 -6.83 -5.07 5.87
C GLN A 20 -6.20 -5.89 7.00
N ASP A 21 -6.80 -7.02 7.36
CA ASP A 21 -6.29 -7.89 8.41
C ASP A 21 -4.93 -8.48 8.03
N ALA A 22 -4.81 -9.01 6.80
CA ALA A 22 -3.54 -9.52 6.28
C ALA A 22 -2.41 -8.48 6.25
N LEU A 23 -2.74 -7.21 5.97
CA LEU A 23 -1.78 -6.10 6.01
C LEU A 23 -1.53 -5.56 7.43
N ARG A 24 -2.49 -5.72 8.34
CA ARG A 24 -2.36 -5.29 9.75
C ARG A 24 -1.54 -6.29 10.57
N ASP A 25 -1.58 -7.56 10.20
CA ASP A 25 -0.82 -8.64 10.84
C ASP A 25 0.70 -8.55 10.57
N THR A 26 1.13 -7.71 9.60
CA THR A 26 2.56 -7.49 9.37
C THR A 26 3.18 -6.49 10.36
N PRO A 27 4.13 -6.92 11.21
CA PRO A 27 4.74 -6.05 12.23
C PRO A 27 5.79 -5.09 11.65
N ASP A 28 6.42 -5.46 10.53
CA ASP A 28 7.51 -4.73 9.91
C ASP A 28 7.08 -4.03 8.62
N THR A 29 7.65 -2.84 8.37
CA THR A 29 7.42 -2.12 7.10
C THR A 29 7.88 -2.92 5.89
N ALA A 30 8.99 -3.66 5.99
CA ALA A 30 9.46 -4.51 4.91
C ALA A 30 8.51 -5.69 4.65
N ALA A 31 7.97 -6.31 5.70
CA ALA A 31 6.98 -7.36 5.60
C ALA A 31 5.67 -6.85 5.00
N PHE A 32 5.20 -5.68 5.43
CA PHE A 32 4.04 -4.99 4.86
C PHE A 32 4.22 -4.75 3.36
N VAL A 33 5.38 -4.23 2.95
CA VAL A 33 5.68 -3.93 1.54
C VAL A 33 5.66 -5.20 0.69
N ALA A 34 6.35 -6.25 1.14
CA ALA A 34 6.34 -7.54 0.46
C ALA A 34 4.92 -8.09 0.33
N ARG A 35 4.13 -8.03 1.41
CA ARG A 35 2.77 -8.57 1.43
C ARG A 35 1.80 -7.76 0.59
N ALA A 36 1.93 -6.44 0.57
CA ALA A 36 1.16 -5.57 -0.29
C ALA A 36 1.42 -5.85 -1.77
N ILE A 37 2.69 -6.09 -2.17
CA ILE A 37 3.04 -6.44 -3.56
C ILE A 37 2.46 -7.80 -3.95
N GLU A 38 2.60 -8.81 -3.09
CA GLU A 38 2.02 -10.13 -3.35
C GLU A 38 0.50 -10.08 -3.52
N LEU A 39 -0.20 -9.37 -2.62
CA LEU A 39 -1.64 -9.19 -2.70
C LEU A 39 -2.03 -8.36 -3.94
N GLY A 40 -1.28 -7.30 -4.23
CA GLY A 40 -1.46 -6.48 -5.43
C GLY A 40 -1.40 -7.31 -6.70
N ALA A 41 -0.33 -8.10 -6.86
CA ALA A 41 -0.14 -8.99 -8.00
C ALA A 41 -1.27 -10.04 -8.11
N ALA A 42 -1.70 -10.62 -6.98
CA ALA A 42 -2.82 -11.57 -6.95
C ALA A 42 -4.15 -10.95 -7.40
N HIS A 43 -4.30 -9.63 -7.25
CA HIS A 43 -5.49 -8.86 -7.65
C HIS A 43 -5.31 -8.13 -9.00
N GLY A 44 -4.24 -8.40 -9.75
CA GLY A 44 -3.98 -7.77 -11.06
C GLY A 44 -3.51 -6.31 -10.98
N CYS A 45 -3.00 -5.90 -9.82
CA CYS A 45 -2.38 -4.60 -9.58
C CYS A 45 -0.87 -4.77 -9.48
N ASP A 46 -0.15 -4.57 -10.59
CA ASP A 46 1.31 -4.59 -10.60
C ASP A 46 1.88 -3.24 -10.16
N PHE A 47 2.62 -3.26 -9.04
CA PHE A 47 3.41 -2.14 -8.55
C PHE A 47 4.67 -2.65 -7.84
N THR A 48 5.70 -1.82 -7.80
CA THR A 48 7.00 -2.17 -7.22
C THR A 48 7.10 -1.76 -5.75
N ALA A 49 8.07 -2.32 -5.02
CA ALA A 49 8.41 -1.86 -3.68
C ALA A 49 8.85 -0.39 -3.65
N GLU A 50 9.49 0.07 -4.72
CA GLU A 50 9.89 1.48 -4.86
C GLU A 50 8.70 2.41 -5.02
N ASP A 51 7.74 2.07 -5.90
CA ASP A 51 6.47 2.80 -6.04
C ASP A 51 5.74 2.87 -4.69
N LEU A 52 5.66 1.74 -3.98
CA LEU A 52 4.98 1.68 -2.69
C LEU A 52 5.68 2.54 -1.64
N HIS A 53 7.01 2.48 -1.54
CA HIS A 53 7.78 3.32 -0.63
C HIS A 53 7.70 4.81 -0.99
N GLU A 54 7.65 5.16 -2.27
CA GLU A 54 7.47 6.54 -2.69
C GLU A 54 6.08 7.06 -2.31
N ALA A 55 5.02 6.27 -2.55
CA ALA A 55 3.66 6.57 -2.15
C ALA A 55 3.52 6.71 -0.62
N MET A 56 4.14 5.81 0.15
CA MET A 56 4.18 5.91 1.62
C MET A 56 4.93 7.16 2.09
N ARG A 57 6.06 7.51 1.45
CA ARG A 57 6.81 8.72 1.77
C ARG A 57 6.03 9.99 1.44
N ALA A 58 5.33 10.01 0.31
CA ALA A 58 4.45 11.10 -0.10
C ALA A 58 3.27 11.24 0.88
N ALA A 59 2.60 10.14 1.23
CA ALA A 59 1.54 10.12 2.23
C ALA A 59 2.04 10.61 3.60
N ARG A 60 3.23 10.18 4.05
CA ARG A 60 3.82 10.62 5.31
C ARG A 60 4.25 12.10 5.29
N ARG A 61 4.63 12.65 4.13
CA ARG A 61 4.85 14.10 3.97
C ARG A 61 3.53 14.86 4.03
N ALA A 62 2.55 14.47 3.22
CA ALA A 62 1.23 15.08 3.20
C ALA A 62 0.53 15.04 4.57
N TRP A 63 0.66 13.95 5.32
CA TRP A 63 0.20 13.89 6.71
C TRP A 63 0.94 14.92 7.58
N ARG A 64 2.28 14.94 7.58
CA ARG A 64 3.03 15.95 8.36
C ARG A 64 2.67 17.39 8.01
N GLU A 65 2.45 17.68 6.73
CA GLU A 65 2.04 19.00 6.24
C GLU A 65 0.59 19.33 6.61
N ARG A 66 -0.29 18.34 6.73
CA ARG A 66 -1.70 18.49 7.18
C ARG A 66 -1.82 18.82 8.68
N TRP A 67 -0.80 18.51 9.48
CA TRP A 67 -0.79 18.73 10.93
C TRP A 67 -0.03 19.99 11.37
N ILE A 68 0.38 20.86 10.42
CA ILE A 68 0.94 22.20 10.67
C ILE A 68 -0.12 23.27 10.43
#